data_AF-A0A5E4VRN7-F1
#
_entry.id   AF-A0A5E4VRN7-F1
#
_cell.length_a   1.000
_cell.length_b   1.000
_cell.length_c   1.000
_cell.angle_alpha   90.00
_cell.angle_beta   90.00
_cell.angle_gamma   90.00
#
_symmetry.space_group_name_H-M   'P 1'
#
loop_
_entity.id
_entity.type
_entity.pdbx_description
1 polymer ?
#
loop_
_entity_poly.entity_id
_entity_poly.type
_entity_poly.pdbx_seq_one_letter_code
_entity_poly.pdbx_strand_id
1 'polypeptide(L)'
;MLHTGDVSHLSRPEEFDIAQQIVNGAGLETRYVPGEHDVIGDDGRTFFARFSPGTKGVGWYSFDQQGVHFVALVNVLNLKAGGMGYLGDTQLAWLAADLKARSHSTPLVVLTHVPLWSVYLACNVD
;
A
#
# COMPACT_ATOMS: atom_id res chain seq x y z
N MET A 1 -13.04 -5.13 -1.63
CA MET A 1 -12.79 -4.13 -0.57
C MET A 1 -11.35 -3.67 -0.65
N LEU A 2 -11.07 -2.41 -0.34
CA LEU A 2 -9.71 -1.86 -0.25
C LEU A 2 -9.45 -1.53 1.22
N HIS A 3 -8.34 -2.01 1.79
CA HIS A 3 -7.93 -1.72 3.16
C HIS A 3 -6.57 -1.02 3.15
N THR A 4 -6.54 0.24 3.57
CA THR A 4 -5.41 1.16 3.36
C THR A 4 -4.51 1.23 4.58
N GLY A 5 -4.12 0.09 5.14
CA GLY A 5 -3.19 -0.02 6.27
C GLY A 5 -3.83 -0.06 7.65
N ASP A 6 -2.96 -0.23 8.64
CA ASP A 6 -3.25 -0.49 10.05
C ASP A 6 -4.31 -1.57 10.24
N VAL A 7 -4.04 -2.73 9.63
CA VAL A 7 -4.81 -3.97 9.85
C VAL A 7 -4.62 -4.47 11.29
N SER A 8 -3.45 -4.22 11.87
CA SER A 8 -3.07 -4.53 13.24
C SER A 8 -2.67 -3.25 13.99
N HIS A 9 -2.59 -3.35 15.33
CA HIS A 9 -2.11 -2.24 16.15
C HIS A 9 -0.63 -2.40 16.53
N LEU A 10 -0.16 -3.64 16.70
CA LEU A 10 1.20 -3.94 17.18
C LEU A 10 1.91 -5.00 16.32
N SER A 11 1.43 -5.25 15.09
CA SER A 11 1.96 -6.30 14.21
C SER A 11 1.98 -7.70 14.83
N ARG A 12 1.11 -7.97 15.81
CA ARG A 12 1.07 -9.27 16.47
C ARG A 12 0.40 -10.30 15.57
N PRO A 13 0.93 -11.54 15.48
CA PRO A 13 0.31 -12.61 14.71
C PRO A 13 -1.18 -12.79 15.00
N GLU A 14 -1.59 -12.71 16.27
CA GLU A 14 -2.99 -12.90 16.67
C GLU A 14 -3.89 -11.74 16.21
N GLU A 15 -3.39 -10.51 16.19
CA GLU A 15 -4.13 -9.34 15.71
C GLU A 15 -4.44 -9.47 14.22
N PHE A 16 -3.45 -9.84 13.43
CA PHE A 16 -3.62 -10.12 12.01
C PHE A 16 -4.59 -11.28 11.74
N ASP A 17 -4.55 -12.35 12.55
CA ASP A 17 -5.47 -13.48 12.40
C ASP A 17 -6.92 -13.07 12.67
N ILE A 18 -7.17 -12.31 13.73
CA ILE A 18 -8.49 -11.80 14.08
C ILE A 18 -9.00 -10.85 12.99
N ALA A 19 -8.17 -9.89 12.55
CA ALA A 19 -8.52 -8.96 11.49
C ALA A 19 -8.87 -9.69 10.18
N GLN A 20 -8.07 -10.69 9.81
CA GLN A 20 -8.35 -11.51 8.62
C GLN A 20 -9.67 -12.28 8.73
N GLN A 21 -9.99 -12.86 9.89
CA GLN A 21 -11.27 -13.53 10.10
C GLN A 21 -12.47 -12.57 9.97
N ILE A 22 -12.37 -11.38 10.56
CA ILE A 22 -13.42 -10.35 10.48
C ILE A 22 -13.61 -9.89 9.03
N VAL A 23 -12.52 -9.55 8.33
CA VAL A 23 -12.57 -9.08 6.95
C VAL A 23 -13.11 -10.17 6.02
N ASN A 24 -12.68 -11.41 6.18
CA ASN A 24 -13.19 -12.54 5.37
C ASN A 24 -14.70 -12.74 5.56
N GLY A 25 -15.24 -12.41 6.74
CA GLY A 25 -16.68 -12.43 7.01
C GLY A 25 -17.51 -11.52 6.09
N ALA A 26 -16.90 -10.50 5.48
CA ALA A 26 -17.57 -9.65 4.49
C ALA A 26 -17.81 -10.33 3.14
N GLY A 27 -17.13 -11.45 2.85
CA GLY A 27 -17.27 -12.19 1.60
C GLY A 27 -16.77 -11.45 0.35
N LEU A 28 -15.95 -10.40 0.53
CA LEU A 28 -15.38 -9.61 -0.56
C LEU A 28 -13.90 -9.94 -0.73
N GLU A 29 -13.44 -10.02 -1.98
CA GLU A 29 -12.01 -9.97 -2.26
C GLU A 29 -11.44 -8.65 -1.72
N THR A 30 -10.38 -8.75 -0.91
CA THR A 30 -9.77 -7.59 -0.25
C THR A 30 -8.35 -7.35 -0.76
N ARG A 31 -8.06 -6.10 -1.09
CA ARG A 31 -6.74 -5.60 -1.49
C ARG A 31 -6.19 -4.73 -0.37
N TYR A 32 -4.95 -5.00 0.04
CA TYR A 32 -4.33 -4.36 1.19
C TYR A 32 -3.13 -3.49 0.79
N VAL A 33 -2.90 -2.45 1.57
CA VAL A 33 -1.62 -1.73 1.72
C VAL A 33 -1.29 -1.77 3.23
N PRO A 34 -0.03 -1.92 3.67
CA PRO A 34 0.32 -1.86 5.08
C PRO A 34 0.26 -0.42 5.63
N GLY A 35 -0.09 -0.27 6.90
CA GLY A 35 0.15 0.94 7.68
C GLY A 35 1.39 0.85 8.56
N GLU A 36 1.79 1.91 9.26
CA GLU A 36 2.99 1.85 10.11
C GLU A 36 2.82 0.85 11.25
N HIS A 37 1.59 0.61 11.72
CA HIS A 37 1.33 -0.35 12.77
C HIS A 37 1.42 -1.81 12.31
N ASP A 38 1.42 -2.05 10.99
CA ASP A 38 1.52 -3.38 10.37
C ASP A 38 2.96 -3.85 10.12
N VAL A 39 3.93 -2.97 10.34
CA VAL A 39 5.35 -3.23 10.01
C VAL A 39 6.28 -3.17 11.22
N ILE A 40 5.72 -3.17 12.43
CA ILE A 40 6.47 -3.05 13.69
C ILE A 40 7.30 -4.32 13.94
N GLY A 41 8.60 -4.13 14.13
CA GLY A 41 9.52 -5.15 14.65
C GLY A 41 10.05 -6.16 13.63
N ASP A 42 9.46 -6.28 12.44
CA ASP A 42 9.88 -7.25 11.43
C ASP A 42 9.97 -6.73 10.00
N ASP A 43 9.92 -5.42 9.81
CA ASP A 43 9.88 -4.71 8.52
C ASP A 43 8.70 -5.14 7.63
N GLY A 44 7.58 -5.55 8.24
CA GLY A 44 6.34 -5.92 7.56
C GLY A 44 6.35 -7.33 6.96
N ARG A 45 7.37 -8.15 7.21
CA ARG A 45 7.48 -9.50 6.63
C ARG A 45 6.24 -10.34 6.94
N THR A 46 5.74 -10.29 8.18
CA THR A 46 4.53 -11.02 8.59
C THR A 46 3.30 -10.49 7.86
N PHE A 47 3.14 -9.18 7.72
CA PHE A 47 2.06 -8.58 6.94
C PHE A 47 2.09 -9.04 5.49
N PHE A 48 3.23 -8.90 4.80
CA PHE A 48 3.33 -9.21 3.37
C PHE A 48 3.08 -10.69 3.06
N ALA A 49 3.57 -11.59 3.93
CA ALA A 49 3.33 -13.02 3.79
C ALA A 49 1.83 -13.37 3.84
N ARG A 50 1.03 -12.61 4.61
CA ARG A 50 -0.40 -12.85 4.82
C ARG A 50 -1.27 -12.12 3.79
N PHE A 51 -1.04 -10.83 3.59
CA PHE A 51 -1.95 -9.93 2.89
C PHE A 51 -1.47 -9.49 1.50
N SER A 52 -0.24 -9.82 1.13
CA SER A 52 0.31 -9.49 -0.21
C SER A 52 1.20 -10.61 -0.77
N PRO A 53 0.76 -11.89 -0.73
CA PRO A 53 1.57 -12.99 -1.20
C PRO A 53 1.85 -12.85 -2.70
N GLY A 54 3.09 -13.12 -3.11
CA GLY A 54 3.51 -13.10 -4.52
C GLY A 54 3.83 -11.71 -5.09
N THR A 55 3.70 -10.65 -4.30
CA THR A 55 4.27 -9.33 -4.67
C THR A 55 5.80 -9.41 -4.70
N LYS A 56 6.42 -8.74 -5.67
CA LYS A 56 7.88 -8.61 -5.76
C LYS A 56 8.32 -7.34 -5.03
N GLY A 57 9.44 -7.39 -4.32
CA GLY A 57 9.91 -6.24 -3.52
C GLY A 57 9.17 -6.15 -2.19
N VAL A 58 8.78 -4.95 -1.78
CA VAL A 58 8.11 -4.70 -0.49
C VAL A 58 6.63 -4.38 -0.64
N GLY A 59 5.91 -5.19 -1.41
CA GLY A 59 4.45 -5.24 -1.36
C GLY A 59 3.66 -4.25 -2.20
N TRP A 60 4.28 -3.40 -3.02
CA TRP A 60 3.54 -2.56 -3.98
C TRP A 60 3.09 -3.36 -5.21
N TYR A 61 1.93 -3.01 -5.77
CA TYR A 61 1.34 -3.70 -6.93
C TYR A 61 0.33 -2.81 -7.64
N SER A 62 -0.07 -3.21 -8.85
CA SER A 62 -1.16 -2.59 -9.60
C SER A 62 -2.12 -3.66 -10.13
N PHE A 63 -3.37 -3.27 -10.41
CA PHE A 63 -4.36 -4.12 -11.06
C PHE A 63 -5.40 -3.29 -11.81
N ASP A 64 -6.03 -3.89 -12.80
CA ASP A 64 -7.12 -3.27 -13.57
C ASP A 64 -8.46 -3.84 -13.11
N GLN A 65 -9.45 -2.96 -12.90
CA GLN A 65 -10.83 -3.37 -12.62
C GLN A 65 -11.81 -2.44 -13.33
N GLN A 66 -12.62 -3.01 -14.22
CA GLN A 66 -13.67 -2.29 -14.98
C GLN A 66 -13.14 -1.03 -15.71
N GLY A 67 -11.93 -1.09 -16.27
CA GLY A 67 -11.32 0.02 -16.99
C GLY A 67 -10.65 1.09 -16.12
N VAL A 68 -10.70 0.95 -14.79
CA VAL A 68 -9.94 1.77 -13.84
C VAL A 68 -8.65 1.04 -13.49
N HIS A 69 -7.54 1.75 -13.47
CA HIS A 69 -6.25 1.23 -13.07
C HIS A 69 -5.96 1.62 -11.61
N PHE A 70 -5.77 0.60 -10.77
CA PHE A 70 -5.50 0.76 -9.35
C PHE A 70 -4.02 0.54 -9.07
N VAL A 71 -3.44 1.40 -8.23
CA VAL A 71 -2.03 1.32 -7.82
C VAL A 71 -1.98 1.32 -6.30
N ALA A 72 -1.38 0.29 -5.71
CA ALA A 72 -1.12 0.17 -4.28
C ALA A 72 0.35 0.51 -3.99
N LEU A 73 0.57 1.58 -3.24
CA LEU A 73 1.89 2.08 -2.87
C LEU A 73 2.17 1.87 -1.38
N VAL A 74 3.37 1.38 -1.08
CA VAL A 74 3.85 1.17 0.29
C VAL A 74 4.73 2.35 0.69
N ASN A 75 4.26 3.16 1.61
CA ASN A 75 4.96 4.38 2.07
C ASN A 75 5.28 4.41 3.56
N VAL A 76 5.14 3.28 4.25
CA VAL A 76 5.35 3.14 5.71
C VAL A 76 6.64 2.42 6.08
N LEU A 77 7.43 2.00 5.09
CA LEU A 77 8.73 1.35 5.29
C LEU A 77 9.88 2.35 5.19
N ASN A 78 11.00 2.03 5.85
CA ASN A 78 12.22 2.85 5.84
C ASN A 78 11.95 4.34 6.15
N LEU A 79 11.07 4.58 7.13
CA LEU A 79 10.72 5.94 7.55
C LEU A 79 11.99 6.70 7.91
N LYS A 80 12.22 7.83 7.23
CA LYS A 80 13.32 8.73 7.57
C LYS A 80 13.01 9.40 8.90
N ALA A 81 14.05 9.68 9.71
CA ALA A 81 13.88 10.40 10.97
C ALA A 81 13.09 11.70 10.76
N GLY A 82 11.91 11.80 11.39
CA GLY A 82 11.00 12.94 11.28
C GLY A 82 10.03 12.93 10.08
N GLY A 83 10.04 11.90 9.23
CA GLY A 83 9.13 11.77 8.09
C GLY A 83 7.92 10.88 8.38
N MET A 84 6.74 11.26 7.87
CA MET A 84 5.51 10.47 8.00
C MET A 84 5.37 9.37 6.93
N GLY A 85 6.22 9.35 5.89
CA GLY A 85 6.21 8.31 4.87
C GLY A 85 7.31 8.50 3.83
N TYR A 86 7.59 7.48 3.02
CA TYR A 86 8.61 7.56 1.97
C TYR A 86 8.31 6.59 0.82
N LEU A 87 8.38 7.07 -0.43
CA LEU A 87 8.41 6.23 -1.62
C LEU A 87 9.85 6.19 -2.13
N GLY A 88 10.48 5.02 -2.05
CA GLY A 88 11.84 4.83 -2.56
C GLY A 88 11.94 4.89 -4.09
N ASP A 89 13.13 5.20 -4.58
CA ASP A 89 13.41 5.35 -6.02
C ASP A 89 13.02 4.11 -6.84
N THR A 90 13.23 2.90 -6.28
CA THR A 90 12.82 1.63 -6.92
C THR A 90 11.31 1.56 -7.15
N GLN A 91 10.51 2.00 -6.17
CA GLN A 91 9.05 2.00 -6.27
C GLN A 91 8.58 3.08 -7.25
N LEU A 92 9.21 4.27 -7.23
CA LEU A 92 8.90 5.34 -8.18
C LEU A 92 9.24 4.95 -9.63
N ALA A 93 10.36 4.27 -9.84
CA ALA A 93 10.74 3.75 -11.15
C ALA A 93 9.76 2.67 -11.64
N TRP A 94 9.33 1.78 -10.73
CA TRP A 94 8.28 0.80 -11.03
C TRP A 94 6.97 1.48 -11.42
N LEU A 95 6.52 2.48 -10.64
CA LEU A 95 5.30 3.22 -10.90
C LEU A 95 5.34 3.93 -12.26
N ALA A 96 6.47 4.58 -12.58
CA ALA A 96 6.66 5.22 -13.88
C ALA A 96 6.57 4.21 -15.04
N ALA A 97 7.14 3.01 -14.87
CA ALA A 97 7.07 1.95 -15.88
C ALA A 97 5.65 1.38 -16.05
N ASP A 98 4.93 1.19 -14.95
CA ASP A 98 3.55 0.69 -14.92
C ASP A 98 2.58 1.67 -15.61
N LEU A 99 2.72 2.96 -15.31
CA LEU A 99 1.89 4.02 -15.89
C LEU A 99 2.22 4.33 -17.35
N LYS A 100 3.43 4.01 -17.84
CA LYS A 100 3.85 4.29 -19.23
C LYS A 100 2.95 3.63 -20.28
N ALA A 101 2.33 2.50 -19.94
CA ALA A 101 1.42 1.77 -20.83
C ALA A 101 -0.02 2.31 -20.81
N ARG A 102 -0.32 3.29 -19.97
CA ARG A 102 -1.68 3.83 -19.77
C ARG A 102 -1.88 5.09 -20.62
N SER A 103 -3.11 5.28 -21.09
CA SER A 103 -3.49 6.54 -21.74
C SER A 103 -3.65 7.65 -20.71
N HIS A 104 -3.55 8.91 -21.14
CA HIS A 104 -3.80 10.07 -20.28
C HIS A 104 -5.25 10.17 -19.78
N SER A 105 -6.17 9.45 -20.42
CA SER A 105 -7.59 9.37 -20.04
C SER A 105 -7.93 8.15 -19.17
N THR A 106 -6.97 7.28 -18.88
CA THR A 106 -7.19 6.10 -18.03
C THR A 106 -7.48 6.57 -16.60
N PRO A 107 -8.64 6.25 -16.01
CA PRO A 107 -8.91 6.60 -14.62
C PRO A 107 -7.95 5.86 -13.69
N LEU A 108 -7.33 6.59 -12.76
CA LEU A 108 -6.38 6.08 -11.79
C LEU A 108 -6.94 6.16 -10.38
N VAL A 109 -6.76 5.09 -9.59
CA VAL A 109 -6.99 5.10 -8.14
C VAL A 109 -5.69 4.70 -7.46
N VAL A 110 -5.18 5.59 -6.60
CA VAL A 110 -3.95 5.34 -5.84
C VAL A 110 -4.31 5.03 -4.39
N LEU A 111 -3.81 3.91 -3.88
CA LEU A 111 -3.99 3.44 -2.52
C LEU A 111 -2.68 3.59 -1.76
N THR A 112 -2.74 4.23 -0.61
CA THR A 112 -1.60 4.42 0.29
C THR A 112 -2.09 4.58 1.72
N HIS A 113 -1.24 4.35 2.71
CA HIS A 113 -1.62 4.51 4.12
C HIS A 113 -1.44 5.96 4.58
N VAL A 114 -0.20 6.47 4.55
CA VAL A 114 0.05 7.88 4.87
C VAL A 114 -0.38 8.75 3.71
N PRO A 115 -1.17 9.81 3.91
CA PRO A 115 -1.59 10.67 2.81
C PRO A 115 -0.41 11.29 2.05
N LEU A 116 -0.42 11.17 0.71
CA LEU A 116 0.70 11.64 -0.11
C LEU A 116 0.97 13.14 0.04
N TRP A 117 -0.05 13.96 0.27
CA TRP A 117 0.13 15.41 0.49
C TRP A 117 0.88 15.74 1.77
N SER A 118 0.93 14.81 2.74
CA SER A 118 1.71 14.95 3.96
C SER A 118 3.18 14.56 3.76
N VAL A 119 3.47 13.71 2.78
CA VAL A 119 4.82 13.21 2.47
C VAL A 119 5.50 14.06 1.41
N TYR A 120 4.73 14.42 0.39
CA TYR A 120 5.12 15.28 -0.71
C TYR A 120 4.23 16.51 -0.60
N LEU A 121 4.79 17.60 -0.07
CA LEU A 121 4.13 18.90 -0.15
C LEU A 121 3.68 19.08 -1.59
N ALA A 122 2.39 19.36 -1.79
CA ALA A 122 1.82 19.53 -3.10
C ALA A 122 2.75 20.42 -3.91
N CYS A 123 3.10 19.99 -5.14
CA CYS A 123 3.67 20.91 -6.10
C CYS A 123 2.74 22.13 -6.11
N ASN A 124 3.23 23.29 -5.68
CA ASN A 124 2.58 24.54 -5.99
C ASN A 124 2.49 24.57 -7.52
N VAL A 125 1.29 24.31 -8.02
CA VAL A 125 0.91 24.59 -9.39
C VAL A 125 0.79 26.11 -9.47
N ASP A 126 1.92 26.76 -9.71
CA ASP A 126 1.97 28.11 -10.26
C ASP A 126 1.68 28.06 -11.77
#